data_AF-A0A5C5RU69-F1
#
_entry.id   AF-A0A5C5RU69-F1
#
_cell.length_a   1.000
_cell.length_b   1.000
_cell.length_c   1.000
_cell.angle_alpha   90.00
_cell.angle_beta   90.00
_cell.angle_gamma   90.00
#
_symmetry.space_group_name_H-M   'P 1'
#
loop_
_entity.id
_entity.type
_entity.pdbx_description
1 polymer ?
#
loop_
_entity_poly.entity_id
_entity_poly.type
_entity_poly.pdbx_seq_one_letter_code
_entity_poly.pdbx_strand_id
1 'polypeptide(L)' 'MSERRALPHLDRVRVEVRLESELAERLYDFASERRMRLSDAAARVIETGLNTIESEGARTE' A
#
# COMPACT_ATOMS: atom_id res chain seq x y z
N MET A 1 -7.37 27.61 -0.02
CA MET A 1 -8.14 26.40 -0.39
C MET A 1 -7.22 25.56 -1.27
N SER A 2 -6.71 24.43 -0.77
CA SER A 2 -5.76 23.60 -1.54
C SER A 2 -6.48 22.90 -2.68
N GLU A 3 -6.03 23.16 -3.90
CA GLU A 3 -6.43 22.45 -5.11
C GLU A 3 -6.15 20.96 -4.92
N ARG A 4 -7.21 20.15 -4.81
CA ARG A 4 -7.08 18.70 -5.02
C ARG A 4 -6.69 18.51 -6.49
N ARG A 5 -5.39 18.41 -6.76
CA ARG A 5 -4.89 17.91 -8.05
C ARG A 5 -5.57 16.58 -8.31
N ALA A 6 -6.45 16.55 -9.31
CA ALA A 6 -6.98 15.29 -9.83
C ALA A 6 -5.77 14.47 -10.27
N LEU A 7 -5.48 13.38 -9.55
CA LEU A 7 -4.47 12.44 -9.99
C LEU A 7 -4.90 11.94 -11.37
N PRO A 8 -4.02 11.98 -12.39
CA PRO A 8 -4.34 11.50 -13.72
C PRO A 8 -4.84 10.06 -13.61
N HIS A 9 -5.80 9.69 -14.45
CA HIS A 9 -6.44 8.39 -14.46
C HIS A 9 -5.36 7.31 -14.31
N LEU A 10 -5.27 6.71 -13.12
CA LEU A 10 -4.27 5.68 -12.85
C LEU A 10 -4.68 4.46 -13.66
N ASP A 11 -4.14 4.34 -14.86
CA ASP A 11 -4.11 3.07 -15.58
C ASP A 11 -3.51 2.07 -14.61
N ARG A 12 -4.29 1.04 -14.24
CA ARG A 12 -3.83 0.03 -13.29
C ARG A 12 -2.62 -0.67 -13.89
N VAL A 13 -1.42 -0.32 -13.41
CA VAL A 13 -0.17 -0.98 -13.79
C VAL A 13 -0.11 -2.32 -13.08
N ARG A 14 0.03 -3.41 -13.85
CA ARG A 14 0.27 -4.74 -13.29
C ARG A 14 1.72 -4.85 -12.88
N VAL A 15 1.96 -5.10 -11.60
CA VAL A 15 3.30 -5.34 -11.03
C VAL A 15 3.32 -6.75 -10.44
N GLU A 16 4.39 -7.50 -10.70
CA GLU A 16 4.67 -8.77 -10.04
C GLU A 16 5.67 -8.54 -8.91
N VAL A 17 5.36 -9.05 -7.71
CA VAL A 17 6.21 -8.89 -6.53
C VAL A 17 6.44 -10.27 -5.93
N ARG A 18 7.69 -10.56 -5.58
CA ARG A 18 8.05 -11.76 -4.82
C ARG A 18 8.11 -11.39 -3.34
N LEU A 19 7.36 -12.15 -2.54
CA LEU A 19 7.28 -11.98 -1.09
C LEU A 19 7.82 -13.25 -0.42
N GLU A 20 8.34 -13.10 0.79
CA GLU A 20 8.59 -14.24 1.67
C GLU A 20 7.26 -14.88 2.06
N SER A 21 7.27 -16.21 2.29
CA SER A 21 6.04 -16.98 2.54
C SER A 21 5.22 -16.43 3.70
N GLU A 22 5.87 -16.11 4.82
CA GLU A 22 5.18 -15.57 6.00
C GLU A 22 4.50 -14.22 5.70
N LEU A 23 5.16 -13.33 4.96
CA LEU A 23 4.59 -12.04 4.58
C LEU A 23 3.42 -12.20 3.60
N ALA A 24 3.51 -13.17 2.69
CA ALA A 24 2.44 -13.48 1.76
C ALA A 24 1.20 -14.02 2.48
N GLU A 25 1.37 -14.91 3.45
CA GLU A 25 0.27 -15.43 4.29
C GLU A 25 -0.40 -14.31 5.07
N ARG A 26 0.39 -13.47 5.76
CA ARG A 26 -0.13 -12.32 6.51
C ARG A 26 -0.90 -11.33 5.63
N LEU A 27 -0.43 -11.09 4.40
CA LEU A 27 -1.14 -10.24 3.44
C LEU A 27 -2.46 -10.87 2.99
N TYR A 28 -2.48 -12.19 2.80
CA TYR A 28 -3.68 -12.93 2.42
C TYR A 28 -4.73 -12.89 3.54
N ASP A 29 -4.33 -13.13 4.78
CA ASP A 29 -5.21 -13.06 5.95
C ASP A 29 -5.78 -11.65 6.11
N PHE A 30 -4.95 -10.63 6.02
CA PHE A 30 -5.38 -9.24 6.08
C PHE A 30 -6.44 -8.91 5.02
N ALA A 31 -6.23 -9.40 3.79
CA ALA A 31 -7.18 -9.22 2.69
C ALA A 31 -8.49 -9.96 2.92
N SER A 32 -8.41 -11.21 3.39
CA SER A 32 -9.54 -12.09 3.67
C SER A 32 -10.44 -11.54 4.78
N GLU A 33 -9.86 -11.18 5.92
CA GLU A 33 -10.58 -10.61 7.08
C GLU A 33 -11.39 -9.37 6.71
N ARG A 34 -10.86 -8.56 5.79
CA ARG A 34 -11.44 -7.29 5.36
C ARG A 34 -12.25 -7.40 4.08
N ARG A 35 -12.42 -8.62 3.55
CA ARG A 35 -13.15 -8.92 2.31
C ARG A 35 -12.69 -8.05 1.14
N MET A 36 -11.38 -7.85 1.01
CA MET A 36 -10.79 -7.02 -0.03
C MET A 36 -9.97 -7.85 -1.02
N ARG A 37 -9.73 -7.30 -2.21
CA ARG A 37 -8.85 -7.94 -3.19
C ARG A 37 -7.41 -7.86 -2.70
N LEU A 38 -6.63 -8.91 -3.00
CA LEU A 38 -5.21 -8.96 -2.62
C LEU A 38 -4.40 -7.76 -3.16
N SER A 39 -4.73 -7.29 -4.37
CA SER A 39 -4.10 -6.09 -4.95
C SER A 39 -4.38 -4.82 -4.14
N ASP A 40 -5.60 -4.69 -3.63
CA ASP A 40 -6.02 -3.51 -2.86
C ASP A 40 -5.41 -3.55 -1.46
N ALA A 41 -5.32 -4.75 -0.87
CA ALA A 41 -4.58 -4.99 0.36
C ALA A 41 -3.10 -4.61 0.21
N ALA A 42 -2.45 -5.09 -0.85
CA ALA A 42 -1.04 -4.79 -1.11
C ALA A 42 -0.80 -3.30 -1.28
N ALA A 43 -1.62 -2.62 -2.09
CA ALA A 43 -1.51 -1.18 -2.29
C ALA A 43 -1.65 -0.40 -0.97
N ARG A 44 -2.60 -0.78 -0.13
CA ARG A 44 -2.83 -0.12 1.17
C ARG A 44 -1.68 -0.34 2.16
N VAL A 45 -1.12 -1.56 2.20
CA VAL A 45 0.04 -1.86 3.06
C VAL A 45 1.25 -1.05 2.61
N ILE A 46 1.50 -0.96 1.30
CA ILE A 46 2.60 -0.16 0.73
C ILE A 46 2.41 1.32 1.07
N GLU A 47 1.22 1.88 0.83
CA GLU A 47 0.91 3.28 1.15
C GLU A 47 1.12 3.58 2.65
N THR A 48 0.66 2.68 3.52
CA THR A 48 0.85 2.84 4.97
C THR A 48 2.33 2.79 5.34
N GLY A 49 3.09 1.84 4.79
CA GLY A 49 4.51 1.71 5.05
C GLY A 49 5.31 2.94 4.60
N LEU A 50 5.00 3.49 3.42
CA LEU A 50 5.64 4.70 2.90
C LEU A 50 5.38 5.91 3.82
N ASN A 51 4.11 6.11 4.22
CA ASN A 51 3.75 7.20 5.14
C ASN A 51 4.48 7.07 6.49
N THR A 52 4.64 5.85 7.01
CA THR A 52 5.38 5.61 8.26
C THR A 52 6.84 6.00 8.10
N ILE A 53 7.51 5.53 7.04
CA ILE A 53 8.92 5.84 6.76
C ILE A 53 9.13 7.36 6.63
N GLU A 54 8.27 8.05 5.89
CA GLU A 54 8.33 9.51 5.74
C GLU A 54 8.13 10.24 7.08
N SER A 55 7.17 9.77 7.89
CA SER A 55 6.86 10.38 9.19
C SER A 55 7.97 10.19 10.23
N GLU A 56 8.72 9.08 10.17
CA GLU A 56 9.85 8.81 11.05
C GLU A 56 11.09 9.60 10.60
N GLY A 57 11.34 9.69 9.28
CA GLY A 57 12.39 10.53 8.72
C GLY A 57 12.23 12.00 9.13
N ALA A 58 11.02 12.54 9.02
CA ALA A 58 10.71 13.93 9.36
C ALA A 58 10.82 14.29 10.86
N ARG A 59 10.93 13.31 11.78
CA ARG A 59 11.13 13.56 13.22
C ARG A 59 12.60 13.59 13.63
N THR A 60 13.48 13.14 12.75
CA THR A 60 14.92 12.98 13.03
C THR A 60 15.73 14.17 12.50
N GLU A 61 15.07 15.11 11.80
CA GLU A 61 15.61 16.38 11.28
C GLU A 61 15.10 17.58 12.09
#